data_AF-A0A1C6TKZ9-F1
#
_entry.id   AF-A0A1C6TKZ9-F1
#
_cell.length_a   1.000
_cell.length_b   1.000
_cell.length_c   1.000
_cell.angle_alpha   90.00
_cell.angle_beta   90.00
_cell.angle_gamma   90.00
#
_symmetry.space_group_name_H-M   'P 1'
#
loop_
_entity.id
_entity.type
_entity.pdbx_description
1 polymer ?
#
loop_
_entity_poly.entity_id
_entity_poly.type
_entity_poly.pdbx_seq_one_letter_code
_entity_poly.pdbx_strand_id
1 'polypeptide(L)'
;MTTRRTLLGGLLLALATAGAWVAWLSWESGWTVDPQTGDMSGPYAVWQVAAAVLTLGALAAVGGWWLNIWLVATVMTVAFTVPWAVHAASTDDTGLWAVGAALVAIGTTIGTTLVGGAAGWLRRRTA
;
A
#
# COMPACT_ATOMS: atom_id res chain seq x y z
N MET A 1 4.45 24.95 -6.81
CA MET A 1 3.30 24.10 -7.21
C MET A 1 2.04 24.81 -6.75
N THR A 2 1.01 24.98 -7.59
CA THR A 2 -0.24 25.62 -7.13
C THR A 2 -1.04 24.64 -6.28
N THR A 3 -1.76 25.11 -5.26
CA THR A 3 -2.54 24.28 -4.33
C THR A 3 -3.45 23.29 -5.05
N ARG A 4 -4.06 23.70 -6.17
CA ARG A 4 -4.92 22.84 -7.01
C ARG A 4 -4.17 21.62 -7.56
N ARG A 5 -2.93 21.77 -8.02
CA ARG A 5 -2.12 20.66 -8.55
C ARG A 5 -1.75 19.66 -7.45
N THR A 6 -1.45 20.16 -6.25
CA THR A 6 -1.15 19.30 -5.10
C THR A 6 -2.39 18.52 -4.64
N LEU A 7 -3.55 19.16 -4.60
CA LEU A 7 -4.82 18.49 -4.27
C LEU A 7 -5.18 17.42 -5.29
N LEU A 8 -5.12 17.74 -6.59
CA LEU A 8 -5.40 16.76 -7.65
C LEU A 8 -4.39 15.61 -7.62
N GLY A 9 -3.10 15.89 -7.44
CA GLY A 9 -2.07 14.86 -7.32
C GLY A 9 -2.31 13.95 -6.11
N GLY A 10 -2.65 14.52 -4.96
CA GLY A 10 -2.99 13.75 -3.76
C GLY A 10 -4.25 12.90 -3.95
N LEU A 11 -5.29 13.44 -4.59
CA LEU A 11 -6.52 12.71 -4.86
C LEU A 11 -6.28 11.53 -5.83
N LEU A 12 -5.55 11.76 -6.93
CA LEU A 12 -5.20 10.71 -7.88
C LEU A 12 -4.35 9.62 -7.22
N LEU A 13 -3.41 10.01 -6.35
CA LEU A 13 -2.60 9.06 -5.59
C LEU A 13 -3.47 8.24 -4.64
N ALA A 14 -4.40 8.88 -3.91
CA ALA A 14 -5.33 8.19 -3.02
C ALA A 14 -6.17 7.15 -3.77
N LEU A 15 -6.77 7.55 -4.89
CA LEU A 15 -7.59 6.66 -5.73
C LEU A 15 -6.78 5.51 -6.31
N ALA A 16 -5.56 5.77 -6.79
CA ALA A 16 -4.68 4.74 -7.32
C ALA A 16 -4.23 3.75 -6.23
N THR A 17 -3.93 4.23 -5.03
CA THR A 17 -3.53 3.38 -3.90
C THR A 17 -4.68 2.52 -3.39
N ALA A 18 -5.87 3.08 -3.23
CA ALA A 18 -7.06 2.30 -2.89
C ALA A 18 -7.40 1.29 -4.00
N GLY A 19 -7.28 1.71 -5.26
CA GLY A 19 -7.45 0.83 -6.43
C GLY A 19 -6.45 -0.31 -6.47
N ALA A 20 -5.21 -0.10 -6.03
CA ALA A 20 -4.20 -1.17 -5.92
C ALA A 20 -4.60 -2.21 -4.87
N TRP A 21 -5.14 -1.79 -3.72
CA TRP A 21 -5.71 -2.74 -2.75
C TRP A 21 -6.86 -3.52 -3.37
N VAL A 22 -7.81 -2.84 -4.02
CA VAL A 22 -8.96 -3.51 -4.66
C VAL A 22 -8.50 -4.52 -5.71
N ALA A 23 -7.58 -4.13 -6.60
CA ALA A 23 -7.14 -4.98 -7.70
C ALA A 23 -6.46 -6.28 -7.24
N TRP A 24 -5.68 -6.22 -6.15
CA TRP A 24 -4.80 -7.32 -5.76
C TRP A 24 -5.21 -8.05 -4.49
N LEU A 25 -5.81 -7.34 -3.53
CA LEU A 25 -6.00 -7.83 -2.16
C LEU A 25 -7.44 -7.71 -1.65
N SER A 26 -8.41 -7.29 -2.47
CA SER A 26 -9.83 -7.37 -2.09
C SER A 26 -10.44 -8.75 -2.28
N TRP A 27 -9.68 -9.68 -2.87
CA TRP A 27 -10.12 -11.02 -3.20
C TRP A 27 -9.01 -12.02 -2.92
N GLU A 28 -9.40 -13.24 -2.54
CA GLU A 28 -8.50 -14.28 -2.08
C GLU A 28 -8.25 -15.35 -3.17
N SER A 29 -7.06 -15.94 -3.17
CA SER A 29 -6.74 -17.11 -4.03
C SER A 29 -6.96 -18.44 -3.31
N GLY A 30 -7.30 -18.40 -2.01
CA GLY A 30 -7.54 -19.57 -1.18
C GLY A 30 -6.28 -20.05 -0.45
N TRP A 31 -6.48 -21.08 0.38
CA TRP A 31 -5.44 -21.69 1.19
C TRP A 31 -4.81 -22.89 0.47
N THR A 32 -3.50 -22.99 0.55
CA THR A 32 -2.72 -24.11 0.02
C THR A 32 -1.86 -24.72 1.10
N VAL A 33 -1.72 -26.05 1.09
CA VAL A 33 -0.83 -26.78 1.99
C VAL A 33 0.36 -27.27 1.18
N ASP A 34 1.56 -26.96 1.65
CA ASP A 34 2.78 -27.49 1.06
C ASP A 34 2.85 -29.01 1.29
N PRO A 35 2.93 -29.84 0.24
CA PRO A 35 2.90 -31.29 0.39
C PRO A 35 4.21 -31.88 0.97
N GLN A 36 5.29 -31.11 1.04
CA GLN A 36 6.58 -31.53 1.59
C GLN A 36 6.74 -31.11 3.04
N THR A 37 6.35 -29.88 3.39
CA THR A 37 6.51 -29.36 4.76
C THR A 37 5.25 -29.47 5.61
N GLY A 38 4.08 -29.58 4.96
CA GLY A 38 2.78 -29.50 5.63
C GLY A 38 2.37 -28.06 5.99
N ASP A 39 3.15 -27.05 5.60
CA ASP A 39 2.87 -25.66 5.96
C ASP A 39 1.65 -25.12 5.20
N MET A 40 0.78 -24.45 5.93
CA MET A 40 -0.39 -23.78 5.37
C MET A 40 -0.04 -22.34 4.97
N SER A 41 -0.29 -21.99 3.71
CA SER A 41 -0.07 -20.65 3.14
C SER A 41 -1.35 -20.12 2.50
N GLY A 42 -1.57 -18.81 2.57
CA GLY A 42 -2.78 -18.14 2.09
C GLY A 42 -3.18 -16.98 3.02
N PRO A 43 -4.35 -16.36 2.80
CA PRO A 43 -5.32 -16.62 1.74
C PRO A 43 -4.95 -15.99 0.38
N TYR A 44 -3.89 -15.18 0.34
CA TYR A 44 -3.38 -14.58 -0.89
C TYR A 44 -2.27 -15.42 -1.50
N ALA A 45 -2.27 -15.52 -2.83
CA ALA A 45 -1.15 -16.10 -3.56
C ALA A 45 0.07 -15.16 -3.54
N VAL A 46 1.28 -15.73 -3.59
CA VAL A 46 2.54 -14.96 -3.60
C VAL A 46 2.57 -13.91 -4.70
N TRP A 47 2.03 -14.23 -5.88
CA TRP A 47 1.99 -13.29 -7.01
C TRP A 47 1.04 -12.11 -6.75
N GLN A 48 -0.06 -12.29 -6.01
CA GLN A 48 -1.00 -11.20 -5.66
C GLN A 48 -0.29 -10.19 -4.75
N VAL A 49 0.41 -10.69 -3.73
CA VAL A 49 1.16 -9.86 -2.80
C VAL A 49 2.30 -9.15 -3.53
N ALA A 50 3.04 -9.84 -4.39
CA ALA A 50 4.10 -9.25 -5.20
C ALA A 50 3.56 -8.14 -6.12
N ALA A 51 2.43 -8.37 -6.79
CA ALA A 51 1.79 -7.38 -7.66
C ALA A 51 1.34 -6.13 -6.86
N ALA A 52 0.78 -6.32 -5.66
CA ALA A 52 0.42 -5.24 -4.76
C ALA A 52 1.65 -4.41 -4.36
N VAL A 53 2.72 -5.06 -3.89
CA VAL A 53 3.96 -4.41 -3.47
C VAL A 53 4.61 -3.64 -4.62
N LEU A 54 4.70 -4.23 -5.81
CA LEU A 54 5.26 -3.57 -6.98
C LEU A 54 4.45 -2.35 -7.41
N THR A 55 3.11 -2.46 -7.39
CA THR A 55 2.20 -1.35 -7.72
C THR A 55 2.37 -0.21 -6.72
N LEU A 56 2.36 -0.50 -5.42
CA LEU A 56 2.57 0.50 -4.37
C LEU A 56 3.96 1.13 -4.46
N GLY A 57 5.00 0.33 -4.72
CA GLY A 57 6.36 0.84 -4.93
C GLY A 57 6.43 1.82 -6.10
N ALA A 58 5.79 1.50 -7.22
CA ALA A 58 5.72 2.40 -8.37
C ALA A 58 4.97 3.71 -8.05
N LEU A 59 3.83 3.62 -7.36
CA LEU A 59 3.07 4.80 -6.91
C LEU A 59 3.88 5.68 -5.95
N ALA A 60 4.58 5.06 -4.99
CA ALA A 60 5.44 5.78 -4.04
C ALA A 60 6.61 6.46 -4.76
N ALA A 61 7.25 5.79 -5.72
CA ALA A 61 8.34 6.36 -6.50
C ALA A 61 7.88 7.55 -7.35
N VAL A 62 6.77 7.41 -8.09
CA VAL A 62 6.18 8.48 -8.90
C VAL A 62 5.73 9.65 -8.00
N GLY A 63 5.04 9.34 -6.90
CA GLY A 63 4.61 10.31 -5.91
C GLY A 63 5.79 11.08 -5.32
N GLY A 64 6.81 10.38 -4.84
CA GLY A 64 8.02 10.97 -4.27
C GLY A 64 8.86 11.77 -5.28
N TRP A 65 8.79 11.40 -6.57
CA TRP A 65 9.41 12.18 -7.64
C TRP A 65 8.71 13.52 -7.84
N TRP A 66 7.38 13.58 -7.86
CA TRP A 66 6.64 14.78 -8.28
C TRP A 66 6.02 15.60 -7.14
N LEU A 67 5.72 14.99 -6.00
CA LEU A 67 4.98 15.55 -4.87
C LEU A 67 5.84 15.67 -3.61
N ASN A 68 5.27 16.24 -2.55
CA ASN A 68 5.87 16.27 -1.22
C ASN A 68 5.82 14.86 -0.60
N ILE A 69 6.96 14.37 -0.08
CA ILE A 69 7.06 13.03 0.52
C ILE A 69 6.12 12.80 1.70
N TRP A 70 5.88 13.80 2.53
CA TRP A 70 4.96 13.70 3.66
C TRP A 70 3.51 13.54 3.18
N LEU A 71 3.14 14.26 2.12
CA LEU A 71 1.84 14.06 1.48
C LEU A 71 1.71 12.65 0.92
N VAL A 72 2.74 12.16 0.23
CA VAL A 72 2.76 10.82 -0.37
C VAL A 72 2.64 9.74 0.71
N ALA A 73 3.45 9.82 1.77
CA ALA A 73 3.41 8.89 2.89
C ALA A 73 2.03 8.89 3.57
N THR A 74 1.50 10.05 3.94
CA THR A 74 0.18 10.13 4.59
C THR A 74 -0.94 9.61 3.68
N VAL A 75 -1.00 10.06 2.43
CA VAL A 75 -2.06 9.68 1.50
C VAL A 75 -2.04 8.19 1.22
N MET A 76 -0.88 7.61 0.89
CA MET A 76 -0.80 6.19 0.55
C MET A 76 -1.08 5.31 1.76
N THR A 77 -0.55 5.66 2.94
CA THR A 77 -0.84 4.93 4.18
C THR A 77 -2.33 4.87 4.45
N VAL A 78 -3.02 6.02 4.42
CA VAL A 78 -4.47 6.07 4.69
C VAL A 78 -5.25 5.34 3.60
N ALA A 79 -4.96 5.62 2.33
CA ALA A 79 -5.71 5.07 1.20
C ALA A 79 -5.56 3.55 1.04
N PHE A 80 -4.45 2.97 1.50
CA PHE A 80 -4.26 1.52 1.50
C PHE A 80 -4.83 0.86 2.76
N THR A 81 -4.57 1.45 3.93
CA THR A 81 -4.94 0.85 5.21
C THR A 81 -6.44 0.88 5.45
N VAL A 82 -7.14 1.96 5.08
CA VAL A 82 -8.57 2.09 5.38
C VAL A 82 -9.42 1.03 4.68
N PRO A 83 -9.31 0.79 3.35
CA PRO A 83 -10.06 -0.27 2.69
C PRO A 83 -9.76 -1.65 3.29
N TRP A 84 -8.47 -1.95 3.55
CA TRP A 84 -8.06 -3.18 4.19
C TRP A 84 -8.68 -3.34 5.59
N ALA A 85 -8.63 -2.31 6.42
CA ALA A 85 -9.14 -2.35 7.79
C ALA A 85 -10.66 -2.47 7.83
N VAL A 86 -11.38 -1.79 6.92
CA VAL A 86 -12.84 -1.93 6.79
C VAL A 86 -13.21 -3.36 6.42
N HIS A 87 -12.49 -3.97 5.47
CA HIS A 87 -12.71 -5.36 5.09
C HIS A 87 -12.42 -6.31 6.25
N ALA A 88 -11.25 -6.18 6.89
CA ALA A 88 -10.85 -7.03 8.01
C ALA A 88 -11.81 -6.90 9.20
N ALA A 89 -12.23 -5.68 9.56
CA ALA A 89 -13.20 -5.46 10.64
C ALA A 89 -14.58 -6.06 10.35
N SER A 90 -14.93 -6.26 9.07
CA SER A 90 -16.21 -6.87 8.69
C SER A 90 -16.22 -8.40 8.76
N THR A 91 -15.04 -9.03 8.83
CA THR A 91 -14.89 -10.49 8.81
C THR A 91 -14.19 -11.05 10.06
N ASP A 92 -13.70 -10.19 10.95
CA ASP A 92 -12.98 -10.58 12.17
C ASP A 92 -13.78 -10.27 13.44
N ASP A 93 -14.20 -11.32 14.14
CA ASP A 93 -14.90 -11.22 15.43
C ASP A 93 -13.94 -11.08 16.63
N THR A 94 -12.63 -11.26 16.44
CA THR A 94 -11.65 -11.28 17.54
C THR A 94 -11.10 -9.91 17.91
N GLY A 95 -11.21 -8.93 17.01
CA GLY A 95 -10.61 -7.59 17.16
C GLY A 95 -9.13 -7.52 16.75
N LEU A 96 -8.53 -8.62 16.30
CA LEU A 96 -7.16 -8.66 15.77
C LEU A 96 -6.99 -7.78 14.52
N TRP A 97 -8.07 -7.47 13.82
CA TRP A 97 -8.09 -6.53 12.70
C TRP A 97 -7.45 -5.18 13.07
N ALA A 98 -7.58 -4.71 14.32
CA ALA A 98 -7.02 -3.44 14.75
C ALA A 98 -5.48 -3.48 14.84
N VAL A 99 -4.93 -4.59 15.33
CA VAL A 99 -3.48 -4.83 15.36
C VAL A 99 -2.95 -4.96 13.94
N GLY A 100 -3.66 -5.72 13.09
CA GLY A 100 -3.31 -5.84 11.68
C GLY A 100 -3.34 -4.48 10.96
N ALA A 101 -4.34 -3.63 11.25
CA ALA A 101 -4.44 -2.30 10.66
C ALA A 101 -3.26 -1.42 11.08
N ALA A 102 -2.83 -1.50 12.34
CA ALA A 102 -1.64 -0.80 12.82
C ALA A 102 -0.38 -1.28 12.09
N LEU A 103 -0.20 -2.60 11.93
CA LEU A 103 0.93 -3.16 11.21
C LEU A 103 0.94 -2.76 9.73
N VAL A 104 -0.22 -2.79 9.06
CA VAL A 104 -0.38 -2.33 7.67
C VAL A 104 -0.07 -0.85 7.56
N ALA A 105 -0.56 -0.02 8.49
CA ALA A 105 -0.26 1.41 8.50
C ALA A 105 1.25 1.68 8.69
N ILE A 106 1.90 0.99 9.62
CA ILE A 106 3.34 1.13 9.88
C ILE A 106 4.14 0.68 8.65
N GLY A 107 3.86 -0.52 8.13
CA GLY A 107 4.56 -1.08 6.98
C GLY A 107 4.40 -0.21 5.72
N THR A 108 3.18 0.26 5.45
CA THR A 108 2.90 1.14 4.30
C THR A 108 3.61 2.48 4.45
N THR A 109 3.62 3.04 5.67
CA THR A 109 4.32 4.31 5.94
C THR A 109 5.82 4.17 5.73
N ILE A 110 6.43 3.12 6.28
CA ILE A 110 7.87 2.86 6.12
C ILE A 110 8.20 2.64 4.64
N GLY A 111 7.51 1.72 3.97
CA GLY A 111 7.76 1.39 2.57
C GLY A 111 7.60 2.59 1.65
N THR A 112 6.51 3.35 1.81
CA THR A 112 6.25 4.56 1.01
C THR A 112 7.30 5.64 1.25
N THR A 113 7.69 5.86 2.51
CA THR A 113 8.70 6.88 2.86
C THR A 113 10.06 6.51 2.28
N LEU A 114 10.47 5.25 2.35
CA LEU A 114 11.75 4.79 1.81
C LEU A 114 11.78 4.92 0.28
N VAL A 115 10.79 4.37 -0.42
CA VAL A 115 10.76 4.37 -1.89
C VAL A 115 10.55 5.77 -2.44
N GLY A 116 9.55 6.49 -1.93
CA GLY A 116 9.28 7.86 -2.35
C GLY A 116 10.38 8.84 -1.95
N GLY A 117 10.98 8.66 -0.77
CA GLY A 117 12.10 9.45 -0.30
C GLY A 117 13.34 9.25 -1.16
N ALA A 118 13.65 8.01 -1.54
CA ALA A 118 14.74 7.69 -2.46
C ALA A 118 14.51 8.32 -3.84
N ALA A 119 13.30 8.18 -4.41
CA ALA A 119 12.95 8.80 -5.69
C ALA A 119 13.09 10.34 -5.65
N GLY A 120 12.54 10.98 -4.62
CA GLY A 120 12.65 12.43 -4.43
C GLY A 120 14.09 12.90 -4.21
N TRP A 121 14.91 12.11 -3.52
CA TRP A 121 16.34 12.39 -3.36
C TRP A 121 17.10 12.26 -4.69
N LEU A 122 16.81 11.24 -5.50
CA LEU A 122 17.42 11.07 -6.82
C LEU A 122 17.10 12.29 -7.70
N ARG A 123 15.84 12.73 -7.75
CA ARG A 123 15.43 13.91 -8.52
C ARG A 123 16.20 15.18 -8.13
N ARG A 124 16.45 15.38 -6.84
CA ARG A 124 17.22 16.55 -6.36
C ARG A 124 18.69 16.51 -6.76
N ARG A 125 19.23 15.33 -7.11
CA ARG A 125 20.62 15.17 -7.57
C ARG A 125 20.78 15.28 -9.07
N THR A 126 19.72 15.03 -9.83
CA THR A 126 19.74 15.05 -11.29
C THR A 126 19.18 16.34 -11.91
N ALA A 127 18.60 17.22 -11.09
CA ALA A 127 18.15 18.55 -11.47
C ALA A 127 19.23 19.60 -11.19
#